data_AF-A0A0Q0GFM1-F1
#
_entry.id   AF-A0A0Q0GFM1-F1
#
_cell.length_a   1.000
_cell.length_b   1.000
_cell.length_c   1.000
_cell.angle_alpha   90.00
_cell.angle_beta   90.00
_cell.angle_gamma   90.00
#
_symmetry.space_group_name_H-M   'P 1'
#
loop_
_entity.id
_entity.type
_entity.pdbx_description
1 polymer ?
#
loop_
_entity_poly.entity_id
_entity_poly.type
_entity_poly.pdbx_seq_one_letter_code
_entity_poly.pdbx_strand_id
1 'polypeptide(L)'
;MTKVKENAAIQLSAATSTSFDQINTFAHEYDRGGNLTINGKPSYSVDQAANFILRDDHTWSDRDGNGTINLTYTFLTAKPAGFDNSLGTFSAFNAQQKAQAVLSMQSWADVAKVSFTQAASGGDGHMTFGNYSDGSSGGSAFAYLPSGGRTDGQSWYLISDSYRQNVSPDNGNYGRQTLTHEIGHTLGLSHPGDYDASNGNPTYKDAT
;
A
#
# COMPACT_ATOMS: atom_id res chain seq x y z
N MET A 1 27.31 67.11 -24.22
CA MET A 1 26.07 66.95 -23.44
C MET A 1 24.94 66.57 -24.37
N THR A 2 24.58 65.30 -24.47
CA THR A 2 23.25 64.90 -24.96
C THR A 2 22.92 63.57 -24.30
N LYS A 3 22.11 63.62 -23.24
CA LYS A 3 21.61 62.46 -22.52
C LYS A 3 20.53 61.80 -23.38
N VAL A 4 20.77 60.57 -23.80
CA VAL A 4 19.73 59.68 -24.33
C VAL A 4 18.78 59.38 -23.17
N LYS A 5 17.51 59.77 -23.32
CA LYS A 5 16.43 59.32 -22.44
C LYS A 5 16.14 57.87 -22.80
N GLU A 6 16.64 56.93 -22.01
CA GLU A 6 16.13 55.57 -22.05
C GLU A 6 14.76 55.53 -21.37
N ASN A 7 13.81 55.01 -22.13
CA ASN A 7 12.43 54.80 -21.74
C ASN A 7 12.37 53.95 -20.48
N ALA A 8 11.73 54.47 -19.43
CA ALA A 8 11.27 53.66 -18.32
C ALA A 8 10.32 52.59 -18.89
N ALA A 9 10.81 51.36 -18.97
CA ALA A 9 9.97 50.20 -19.19
C ALA A 9 9.04 50.10 -17.98
N ILE A 10 7.79 50.52 -18.20
CA ILE A 10 6.70 50.28 -17.27
C ILE A 10 6.48 48.76 -17.24
N GLN A 11 7.15 48.07 -16.33
CA GLN A 11 6.71 46.75 -15.87
C GLN A 11 5.55 46.97 -14.88
N LEU A 12 4.39 47.32 -15.41
CA LEU A 12 3.12 47.16 -14.70
C LEU A 12 2.66 45.72 -14.95
N SER A 13 3.22 44.74 -14.22
CA SER A 13 2.44 43.52 -14.00
C SER A 13 1.28 43.96 -13.10
N ALA A 14 0.07 44.06 -13.67
CA ALA A 14 -1.12 44.34 -12.88
C ALA A 14 -1.16 43.37 -11.70
N ALA A 15 -1.36 43.89 -10.48
CA ALA A 15 -1.56 43.04 -9.32
C ALA A 15 -2.74 42.11 -9.59
N THR A 16 -2.54 40.82 -9.29
CA THR A 16 -3.59 39.81 -9.40
C THR A 16 -4.71 40.10 -8.41
N SER A 17 -5.92 39.60 -8.71
CA SER A 17 -7.01 39.68 -7.75
C SER A 17 -6.78 38.69 -6.60
N THR A 18 -7.33 38.98 -5.43
CA THR A 18 -7.31 38.06 -4.29
C THR A 18 -7.93 36.70 -4.61
N SER A 19 -8.96 36.67 -5.48
CA SER A 19 -9.56 35.42 -5.96
C SER A 19 -8.62 34.62 -6.86
N PHE A 20 -7.87 35.30 -7.72
CA PHE A 20 -6.81 34.64 -8.51
C PHE A 20 -5.75 34.03 -7.58
N ASP A 21 -5.29 34.80 -6.59
CA ASP A 21 -4.24 34.32 -5.66
C ASP A 21 -4.71 33.12 -4.83
N GLN A 22 -5.97 33.09 -4.41
CA GLN A 22 -6.56 31.94 -3.70
C GLN A 22 -6.59 30.68 -4.58
N ILE A 23 -7.04 30.80 -5.83
CA ILE A 23 -7.07 29.69 -6.78
C ILE A 23 -5.65 29.21 -7.08
N ASN A 24 -4.73 30.15 -7.32
CA ASN A 24 -3.34 29.84 -7.63
C ASN A 24 -2.64 29.15 -6.44
N THR A 25 -2.84 29.65 -5.23
CA THR A 25 -2.29 29.03 -4.01
C THR A 25 -2.85 27.62 -3.85
N PHE A 26 -4.17 27.45 -3.95
CA PHE A 26 -4.81 26.14 -3.81
C PHE A 26 -4.36 25.14 -4.89
N ALA A 27 -4.16 25.61 -6.13
CA ALA A 27 -3.69 24.78 -7.23
C ALA A 27 -2.27 24.23 -7.01
N HIS A 28 -1.46 24.90 -6.18
CA HIS A 28 -0.07 24.55 -5.89
C HIS A 28 0.15 24.03 -4.45
N GLU A 29 -0.92 23.85 -3.66
CA GLU A 29 -0.85 23.48 -2.24
C GLU A 29 -0.12 22.15 -2.00
N TYR A 30 -0.28 21.20 -2.92
CA TYR A 30 0.27 19.83 -2.82
C TYR A 30 1.22 19.49 -3.96
N ASP A 31 1.91 20.49 -4.52
CA ASP A 31 2.94 20.28 -5.53
C ASP A 31 4.02 19.29 -5.04
N ARG A 32 4.45 18.41 -5.94
CA ARG A 32 5.42 17.35 -5.64
C ARG A 32 6.34 17.08 -6.82
N GLY A 33 7.54 16.55 -6.55
CA GLY A 33 8.58 16.38 -7.58
C GLY A 33 9.47 17.60 -7.73
N GLY A 34 10.12 17.74 -8.89
CA GLY A 34 10.78 18.99 -9.30
C GLY A 34 11.96 19.42 -8.42
N ASN A 35 12.74 18.49 -7.87
CA ASN A 35 13.85 18.74 -6.93
C ASN A 35 13.44 19.44 -5.62
N LEU A 36 12.14 19.49 -5.30
CA LEU A 36 11.68 19.99 -4.01
C LEU A 36 12.20 19.09 -2.89
N THR A 37 12.50 19.69 -1.75
CA THR A 37 12.78 18.98 -0.50
C THR A 37 11.68 19.32 0.49
N ILE A 38 10.97 18.32 0.98
CA ILE A 38 9.87 18.46 1.93
C ILE A 38 10.23 17.63 3.17
N ASN A 39 10.17 18.23 4.36
CA ASN A 39 10.52 17.58 5.63
C ASN A 39 11.91 16.91 5.63
N GLY A 40 12.87 17.51 4.91
CA GLY A 40 14.25 17.02 4.81
C GLY A 40 14.46 15.82 3.88
N LYS A 41 13.47 15.45 3.06
CA LYS A 41 13.59 14.38 2.07
C LYS A 41 13.24 14.88 0.66
N PRO A 42 13.78 14.27 -0.41
CA PRO A 42 13.36 14.57 -1.78
C PRO A 42 11.86 14.35 -1.96
N SER A 43 11.18 15.33 -2.57
CA SER A 43 9.78 15.20 -2.96
C SER A 43 9.69 14.42 -4.25
N TYR A 44 9.07 13.24 -4.21
CA TYR A 44 8.83 12.41 -5.39
C TYR A 44 7.54 12.82 -6.11
N SER A 45 7.58 12.77 -7.45
CA SER A 45 6.38 12.70 -8.28
C SER A 45 5.61 11.40 -8.02
N VAL A 46 4.40 11.28 -8.57
CA VAL A 46 3.62 10.03 -8.48
C VAL A 46 4.40 8.86 -9.11
N ASP A 47 4.98 9.05 -10.30
CA ASP A 47 5.74 8.00 -10.98
C ASP A 47 7.01 7.60 -10.24
N GLN A 48 7.72 8.56 -9.63
CA GLN A 48 8.90 8.27 -8.82
C GLN A 48 8.52 7.45 -7.57
N ALA A 49 7.42 7.80 -6.91
CA ALA A 49 6.91 7.02 -5.78
C ALA A 49 6.46 5.61 -6.20
N ALA A 50 5.75 5.48 -7.33
CA ALA A 50 5.35 4.19 -7.86
C ALA A 50 6.56 3.29 -8.17
N ASN A 51 7.57 3.82 -8.86
CA ASN A 51 8.81 3.09 -9.14
C ASN A 51 9.52 2.64 -7.85
N PHE A 52 9.53 3.48 -6.82
CA PHE A 52 10.17 3.15 -5.55
C PHE A 52 9.41 2.06 -4.78
N ILE A 53 8.07 2.10 -4.78
CA ILE A 53 7.22 1.05 -4.20
C ILE A 53 7.42 -0.29 -4.93
N LEU A 54 7.69 -0.26 -6.23
CA LEU A 54 7.89 -1.44 -7.08
C LEU A 54 9.36 -1.91 -7.17
N ARG A 55 10.27 -1.34 -6.36
CA ARG A 55 11.72 -1.54 -6.50
C ARG A 55 12.19 -3.01 -6.38
N ASP A 56 11.41 -3.86 -5.73
CA ASP A 56 11.75 -5.27 -5.51
C ASP A 56 11.42 -6.17 -6.71
N ASP A 57 10.68 -5.67 -7.71
CA ASP A 57 10.36 -6.37 -8.97
C ASP A 57 9.72 -7.76 -8.78
N HIS A 58 8.91 -7.90 -7.72
CA HIS A 58 8.14 -9.11 -7.44
C HIS A 58 6.73 -9.01 -8.02
N THR A 59 6.40 -9.90 -8.96
CA THR A 59 5.14 -9.86 -9.69
C THR A 59 4.54 -11.25 -9.91
N TRP A 60 3.22 -11.32 -9.98
CA TRP A 60 2.54 -12.46 -10.57
C TRP A 60 2.70 -12.42 -12.10
N SER A 61 2.82 -13.60 -12.72
CA SER A 61 2.85 -13.74 -14.17
C SER A 61 1.48 -14.15 -14.70
N ASP A 62 1.02 -13.49 -15.76
CA ASP A 62 -0.14 -13.90 -16.55
C ASP A 62 0.19 -15.21 -17.29
N ARG A 63 -0.28 -16.34 -16.75
CA ARG A 63 0.10 -17.69 -17.24
C ARG A 63 -0.71 -18.13 -18.44
N ASP A 64 -1.93 -17.62 -18.58
CA ASP A 64 -2.83 -17.97 -19.68
C ASP A 64 -2.81 -16.94 -20.83
N GLY A 65 -2.16 -15.79 -20.61
CA GLY A 65 -1.92 -14.76 -21.60
C GLY A 65 -3.17 -13.93 -21.92
N ASN A 66 -4.15 -13.90 -21.02
CA ASN A 66 -5.42 -13.21 -21.27
C ASN A 66 -5.37 -11.69 -20.96
N GLY A 67 -4.23 -11.19 -20.49
CA GLY A 67 -4.00 -9.78 -20.18
C GLY A 67 -4.56 -9.34 -18.82
N THR A 68 -4.95 -10.28 -17.96
CA THR A 68 -5.43 -10.08 -16.58
C THR A 68 -4.73 -11.06 -15.66
N ILE A 69 -4.26 -10.61 -14.49
CA ILE A 69 -3.76 -11.51 -13.46
C ILE A 69 -4.95 -12.11 -12.71
N ASN A 70 -5.19 -13.40 -12.86
CA ASN A 70 -6.32 -14.12 -12.26
C ASN A 70 -5.88 -14.86 -11.01
N LEU A 71 -6.06 -14.23 -9.85
CA LEU A 71 -5.70 -14.80 -8.56
C LEU A 71 -6.88 -15.56 -7.96
N THR A 72 -6.58 -16.70 -7.34
CA THR A 72 -7.55 -17.40 -6.50
C THR A 72 -7.26 -17.15 -5.04
N TYR A 73 -8.26 -17.28 -4.16
CA TYR A 73 -8.05 -17.14 -2.72
C TYR A 73 -8.83 -18.13 -1.86
N THR A 74 -8.27 -18.42 -0.69
CA THR A 74 -8.93 -19.20 0.38
C THR A 74 -8.80 -18.50 1.73
N PHE A 75 -9.91 -18.41 2.47
CA PHE A 75 -9.87 -18.15 3.91
C PHE A 75 -9.60 -19.45 4.65
N LEU A 76 -8.44 -19.55 5.31
CA LEU A 76 -8.04 -20.78 6.00
C LEU A 76 -9.05 -21.13 7.10
N THR A 77 -9.45 -22.40 7.16
CA THR A 77 -10.39 -22.92 8.17
C THR A 77 -9.71 -23.74 9.26
N ALA A 78 -8.46 -24.14 9.04
CA ALA A 78 -7.64 -24.89 9.97
C ALA A 78 -6.18 -24.46 9.83
N LYS A 79 -5.39 -24.72 10.89
CA LYS A 79 -3.95 -24.48 10.92
C LYS A 79 -3.28 -25.25 9.76
N PRO A 80 -2.60 -24.56 8.81
CA PRO A 80 -1.91 -25.25 7.74
C PRO A 80 -0.69 -26.03 8.28
N ALA A 81 -0.30 -27.09 7.59
CA ALA A 81 0.81 -27.96 8.03
C ALA A 81 2.15 -27.20 8.18
N GLY A 82 2.36 -26.15 7.37
CA GLY A 82 3.55 -25.30 7.41
C GLY A 82 3.40 -24.04 8.28
N PHE A 83 2.38 -23.94 9.14
CA PHE A 83 2.21 -22.80 10.03
C PHE A 83 3.40 -22.70 11.00
N ASP A 84 4.07 -21.56 11.00
CA ASP A 84 5.16 -21.30 11.95
C ASP A 84 4.61 -21.25 13.39
N ASN A 85 5.10 -22.14 14.23
CA ASN A 85 4.69 -22.21 15.63
C ASN A 85 5.12 -20.98 16.44
N SER A 86 6.08 -20.18 15.96
CA SER A 86 6.46 -18.90 16.56
C SER A 86 5.33 -17.86 16.48
N LEU A 87 4.37 -18.03 15.58
CA LEU A 87 3.21 -17.16 15.42
C LEU A 87 2.09 -17.42 16.46
N GLY A 88 2.33 -18.35 17.39
CA GLY A 88 1.37 -18.73 18.43
C GLY A 88 0.22 -19.58 17.88
N THR A 89 -1.01 -19.14 18.13
CA THR A 89 -2.23 -19.90 17.81
C THR A 89 -2.87 -19.40 16.53
N PHE A 90 -3.17 -20.33 15.62
CA PHE A 90 -3.98 -20.07 14.44
C PHE A 90 -5.44 -19.79 14.82
N SER A 91 -6.07 -18.82 14.17
CA SER A 91 -7.52 -18.76 14.09
C SER A 91 -8.00 -18.40 12.68
N ALA A 92 -9.13 -18.99 12.29
CA ALA A 92 -9.76 -18.70 11.00
C ALA A 92 -10.33 -17.28 10.99
N PHE A 93 -10.41 -16.67 9.80
CA PHE A 93 -11.12 -15.42 9.63
C PHE A 93 -12.60 -15.55 10.05
N ASN A 94 -13.09 -14.59 10.82
CA ASN A 94 -14.50 -14.47 11.13
C ASN A 94 -15.29 -13.89 9.93
N ALA A 95 -16.62 -13.84 10.02
CA ALA A 95 -17.46 -13.37 8.91
C ALA A 95 -17.18 -11.92 8.49
N GLN A 96 -16.92 -11.02 9.45
CA GLN A 96 -16.62 -9.62 9.17
C GLN A 96 -15.26 -9.47 8.47
N GLN A 97 -14.24 -10.19 8.92
CA GLN A 97 -12.92 -10.21 8.26
C GLN A 97 -13.02 -10.69 6.81
N LYS A 98 -13.77 -11.78 6.55
CA LYS A 98 -13.99 -12.28 5.19
C LYS A 98 -14.66 -11.24 4.29
N ALA A 99 -15.76 -10.64 4.77
CA ALA A 99 -16.50 -9.64 4.00
C ALA A 99 -15.60 -8.43 3.66
N GLN A 100 -14.81 -7.95 4.62
CA GLN A 100 -13.93 -6.79 4.40
C GLN A 100 -12.71 -7.13 3.54
N ALA A 101 -12.17 -8.35 3.63
CA ALA A 101 -11.10 -8.80 2.75
C ALA A 101 -11.56 -8.82 1.29
N VAL A 102 -12.78 -9.30 1.02
CA VAL A 102 -13.38 -9.25 -0.32
C VAL A 102 -13.50 -7.80 -0.83
N LEU A 103 -13.96 -6.87 0.02
CA LEU A 103 -14.05 -5.46 -0.35
C LEU A 103 -12.66 -4.82 -0.57
N SER A 104 -11.63 -5.23 0.17
CA SER A 104 -10.24 -4.78 -0.06
C SER A 104 -9.67 -5.33 -1.37
N MET A 105 -9.90 -6.63 -1.67
CA MET A 105 -9.53 -7.20 -2.97
C MET A 105 -10.26 -6.49 -4.12
N GLN A 106 -11.55 -6.22 -3.98
CA GLN A 106 -12.33 -5.47 -4.97
C GLN A 106 -11.69 -4.10 -5.24
N SER A 107 -11.31 -3.35 -4.20
CA SER A 107 -10.70 -2.03 -4.39
C SER A 107 -9.36 -2.06 -5.16
N TRP A 108 -8.63 -3.18 -5.12
CA TRP A 108 -7.46 -3.40 -5.96
C TRP A 108 -7.83 -3.76 -7.40
N ALA A 109 -8.82 -4.64 -7.59
CA ALA A 109 -9.34 -5.01 -8.91
C ALA A 109 -10.00 -3.83 -9.65
N ASP A 110 -10.54 -2.84 -8.93
CA ASP A 110 -11.15 -1.66 -9.53
C ASP A 110 -10.15 -0.75 -10.26
N VAL A 111 -8.86 -0.82 -9.90
CA VAL A 111 -7.81 0.10 -10.42
C VAL A 111 -6.69 -0.60 -11.19
N ALA A 112 -6.69 -1.93 -11.27
CA ALA A 112 -5.68 -2.72 -11.95
C ALA A 112 -6.30 -3.95 -12.64
N LYS A 113 -5.60 -4.51 -13.64
CA LYS A 113 -6.05 -5.73 -14.35
C LYS A 113 -5.76 -6.99 -13.55
N VAL A 114 -6.42 -7.12 -12.40
CA VAL A 114 -6.35 -8.28 -11.51
C VAL A 114 -7.77 -8.74 -11.17
N SER A 115 -7.99 -10.04 -11.10
CA SER A 115 -9.25 -10.63 -10.65
C SER A 115 -9.01 -11.56 -9.45
N PHE A 116 -10.02 -11.65 -8.58
CA PHE A 116 -9.95 -12.47 -7.37
C PHE A 116 -11.14 -13.43 -7.33
N THR A 117 -10.88 -14.73 -7.33
CA THR A 117 -11.92 -15.76 -7.27
C THR A 117 -11.71 -16.70 -6.09
N GLN A 118 -12.73 -16.92 -5.27
CA GLN A 118 -12.60 -17.88 -4.18
C GLN A 118 -12.55 -19.31 -4.73
N ALA A 119 -11.45 -20.02 -4.52
CA ALA A 119 -11.25 -21.40 -4.97
C ALA A 119 -10.15 -22.07 -4.14
N ALA A 120 -10.10 -23.40 -4.10
CA ALA A 120 -9.12 -24.13 -3.29
C ALA A 120 -7.66 -23.96 -3.74
N SER A 121 -7.43 -23.69 -5.03
CA SER A 121 -6.12 -23.45 -5.66
C SER A 121 -6.31 -23.04 -7.13
N GLY A 122 -5.26 -22.56 -7.78
CA GLY A 122 -5.21 -22.33 -9.22
C GLY A 122 -5.06 -20.86 -9.59
N GLY A 123 -5.35 -20.52 -10.85
CA GLY A 123 -5.09 -19.20 -11.42
C GLY A 123 -3.59 -18.94 -11.65
N ASP A 124 -3.26 -17.66 -11.84
CA ASP A 124 -1.89 -17.17 -11.95
C ASP A 124 -1.14 -17.21 -10.61
N GLY A 125 -1.91 -17.25 -9.53
CA GLY A 125 -1.45 -17.32 -8.15
C GLY A 125 -2.59 -17.69 -7.19
N HIS A 126 -2.22 -18.19 -6.02
CA HIS A 126 -3.17 -18.53 -4.96
C HIS A 126 -2.84 -17.77 -3.68
N MET A 127 -3.84 -17.11 -3.11
CA MET A 127 -3.73 -16.31 -1.91
C MET A 127 -4.39 -17.00 -0.72
N THR A 128 -3.84 -16.81 0.48
CA THR A 128 -4.47 -17.30 1.70
C THR A 128 -4.50 -16.26 2.80
N PHE A 129 -5.54 -16.35 3.62
CA PHE A 129 -5.82 -15.42 4.72
C PHE A 129 -6.04 -16.22 6.01
N GLY A 130 -5.35 -15.85 7.07
CA GLY A 130 -5.50 -16.44 8.40
C GLY A 130 -5.04 -15.51 9.51
N ASN A 131 -5.46 -15.79 10.74
CA ASN A 131 -5.00 -15.04 11.91
C ASN A 131 -3.93 -15.82 12.67
N TYR A 132 -3.10 -15.08 13.40
CA TYR A 132 -2.14 -15.59 14.37
C TYR A 132 -2.23 -14.80 15.68
N SER A 133 -1.64 -15.29 16.77
CA SER A 133 -1.85 -14.71 18.11
C SER A 133 -0.61 -14.17 18.80
N ASP A 134 0.58 -14.57 18.36
CA ASP A 134 1.82 -14.06 18.96
C ASP A 134 2.32 -12.81 18.24
N GLY A 135 2.14 -11.65 18.88
CA GLY A 135 2.57 -10.35 18.35
C GLY A 135 3.96 -9.92 18.82
N SER A 136 4.77 -10.80 19.43
CA SER A 136 6.07 -10.43 19.99
C SER A 136 7.05 -9.85 18.96
N SER A 137 6.82 -10.12 17.67
CA SER A 137 7.57 -9.55 16.54
C SER A 137 7.16 -8.13 16.14
N GLY A 138 6.17 -7.51 16.81
CA GLY A 138 5.84 -6.09 16.64
C GLY A 138 4.88 -5.73 15.49
N GLY A 139 4.68 -6.61 14.50
CA GLY A 139 3.77 -6.39 13.38
C GLY A 139 2.29 -6.62 13.72
N SER A 140 1.40 -5.76 13.21
CA SER A 140 -0.07 -5.97 13.26
C SER A 140 -0.57 -7.03 12.29
N ALA A 141 0.20 -7.27 11.23
CA ALA A 141 -0.01 -8.26 10.20
C ALA A 141 1.28 -8.38 9.39
N PHE A 142 1.34 -9.37 8.50
CA PHE A 142 2.40 -9.47 7.49
C PHE A 142 1.91 -10.28 6.29
N ALA A 143 2.59 -10.12 5.16
CA ALA A 143 2.31 -10.84 3.94
C ALA A 143 3.61 -11.12 3.17
N TYR A 144 3.52 -12.04 2.22
CA TYR A 144 4.65 -12.38 1.35
C TYR A 144 4.42 -11.88 -0.07
N LEU A 145 5.41 -11.15 -0.58
CA LEU A 145 5.50 -10.73 -1.98
C LEU A 145 5.49 -11.95 -2.92
N PRO A 146 5.02 -11.81 -4.18
CA PRO A 146 5.05 -12.89 -5.17
C PRO A 146 6.46 -13.08 -5.75
N SER A 147 7.35 -13.67 -4.96
CA SER A 147 8.78 -13.85 -5.31
C SER A 147 9.09 -15.20 -5.99
N GLY A 148 8.08 -16.01 -6.33
CA GLY A 148 8.22 -17.38 -6.84
C GLY A 148 8.36 -18.45 -5.75
N GLY A 149 8.07 -18.11 -4.49
CA GLY A 149 8.21 -18.97 -3.32
C GLY A 149 6.94 -19.77 -2.98
N ARG A 150 7.05 -20.61 -1.94
CA ARG A 150 5.90 -21.39 -1.41
C ARG A 150 4.94 -20.54 -0.57
N THR A 151 5.39 -19.39 -0.10
CA THR A 151 4.67 -18.48 0.78
C THR A 151 3.97 -17.35 0.04
N ASP A 152 4.22 -17.19 -1.26
CA ASP A 152 3.60 -16.18 -2.11
C ASP A 152 2.08 -16.15 -1.92
N GLY A 153 1.53 -14.94 -1.79
CA GLY A 153 0.09 -14.74 -1.62
C GLY A 153 -0.46 -15.06 -0.23
N GLN A 154 0.36 -15.54 0.71
CA GLN A 154 -0.07 -15.70 2.11
C GLN A 154 -0.06 -14.34 2.83
N SER A 155 -1.13 -14.04 3.57
CA SER A 155 -1.21 -12.90 4.49
C SER A 155 -1.79 -13.32 5.85
N TRP A 156 -1.21 -12.79 6.91
CA TRP A 156 -1.42 -13.19 8.30
C TRP A 156 -1.71 -12.00 9.18
N TYR A 157 -2.74 -12.09 10.03
CA TYR A 157 -3.26 -10.94 10.78
C TYR A 157 -3.25 -11.21 12.28
N LEU A 158 -2.63 -10.33 13.05
CA LEU A 158 -2.50 -10.49 14.50
C LEU A 158 -3.87 -10.33 15.17
N ILE A 159 -4.23 -11.28 16.02
CA ILE A 159 -5.32 -11.17 16.99
C ILE A 159 -4.84 -11.72 18.32
N SER A 160 -4.71 -10.86 19.32
CA SER A 160 -4.37 -11.21 20.69
C SER A 160 -5.24 -10.43 21.67
N ASP A 161 -5.09 -10.69 22.97
CA ASP A 161 -5.78 -9.89 23.99
C ASP A 161 -5.29 -8.42 24.00
N SER A 162 -4.03 -8.18 23.63
CA SER A 162 -3.43 -6.85 23.56
C SER A 162 -3.60 -6.16 22.20
N TYR A 163 -4.06 -6.86 21.17
CA TYR A 163 -4.27 -6.31 19.83
C TYR A 163 -5.54 -6.86 19.17
N ARG A 164 -6.54 -6.00 19.02
CA ARG A 164 -7.92 -6.39 18.62
C ARG A 164 -8.40 -5.69 17.34
N GLN A 165 -7.60 -4.78 16.76
CA GLN A 165 -7.99 -3.96 15.62
C GLN A 165 -8.36 -4.79 14.38
N ASN A 166 -7.73 -5.95 14.19
CA ASN A 166 -8.00 -6.86 13.05
C ASN A 166 -9.28 -7.70 13.22
N VAL A 167 -9.92 -7.68 14.38
CA VAL A 167 -11.12 -8.51 14.66
C VAL A 167 -12.34 -7.97 13.94
N SER A 168 -12.48 -6.65 13.92
CA SER A 168 -13.64 -5.93 13.38
C SER A 168 -13.18 -4.87 12.36
N PRO A 169 -12.57 -5.29 11.23
CA PRO A 169 -12.26 -4.37 10.15
C PRO A 169 -13.56 -3.75 9.64
N ASP A 170 -13.52 -2.47 9.30
CA ASP A 170 -14.66 -1.75 8.74
C ASP A 170 -14.19 -0.50 8.00
N ASN A 171 -15.07 0.06 7.17
CA ASN A 171 -14.76 1.24 6.38
C ASN A 171 -14.16 2.37 7.23
N GLY A 172 -13.00 2.88 6.80
CA GLY A 172 -12.29 3.99 7.44
C GLY A 172 -11.46 3.62 8.68
N ASN A 173 -11.51 2.37 9.17
CA ASN A 173 -10.70 1.96 10.33
C ASN A 173 -9.38 1.30 9.94
N TYR A 174 -8.47 1.21 10.92
CA TYR A 174 -7.13 0.66 10.70
C TYR A 174 -7.15 -0.81 10.28
N GLY A 175 -8.04 -1.65 10.84
CA GLY A 175 -8.14 -3.06 10.45
C GLY A 175 -8.50 -3.25 8.97
N ARG A 176 -9.35 -2.39 8.39
CA ARG A 176 -9.64 -2.39 6.95
C ARG A 176 -8.44 -1.92 6.14
N GLN A 177 -7.72 -0.91 6.61
CA GLN A 177 -6.48 -0.48 5.97
C GLN A 177 -5.42 -1.59 5.99
N THR A 178 -5.26 -2.31 7.10
CA THR A 178 -4.34 -3.45 7.23
C THR A 178 -4.67 -4.53 6.19
N LEU A 179 -5.94 -4.89 6.00
CA LEU A 179 -6.33 -5.82 4.92
C LEU A 179 -5.87 -5.33 3.54
N THR A 180 -6.17 -4.07 3.19
CA THR A 180 -5.77 -3.50 1.90
C THR A 180 -4.26 -3.44 1.75
N HIS A 181 -3.54 -3.13 2.82
CA HIS A 181 -2.08 -3.05 2.87
C HIS A 181 -1.43 -4.41 2.63
N GLU A 182 -1.81 -5.45 3.40
CA GLU A 182 -1.26 -6.79 3.23
C GLU A 182 -1.61 -7.39 1.86
N ILE A 183 -2.80 -7.11 1.32
CA ILE A 183 -3.13 -7.49 -0.05
C ILE A 183 -2.21 -6.79 -1.05
N GLY A 184 -1.86 -5.51 -0.82
CA GLY A 184 -0.87 -4.79 -1.62
C GLY A 184 0.48 -5.50 -1.67
N HIS A 185 0.99 -5.97 -0.52
CA HIS A 185 2.19 -6.81 -0.47
C HIS A 185 2.04 -8.08 -1.30
N THR A 186 0.94 -8.82 -1.14
CA THR A 186 0.72 -10.04 -1.95
C THR A 186 0.61 -9.77 -3.46
N LEU A 187 0.37 -8.53 -3.88
CA LEU A 187 0.36 -8.10 -5.27
C LEU A 187 1.72 -7.58 -5.78
N GLY A 188 2.72 -7.42 -4.90
CA GLY A 188 4.07 -7.00 -5.26
C GLY A 188 4.46 -5.59 -4.82
N LEU A 189 3.67 -4.93 -3.96
CA LEU A 189 3.97 -3.57 -3.51
C LEU A 189 4.74 -3.58 -2.20
N SER A 190 5.95 -3.02 -2.19
CA SER A 190 6.76 -2.88 -0.98
C SER A 190 6.43 -1.58 -0.23
N HIS A 191 6.90 -1.46 1.02
CA HIS A 191 6.82 -0.19 1.74
C HIS A 191 7.54 0.94 0.98
N PRO A 192 7.07 2.19 1.07
CA PRO A 192 7.68 3.35 0.41
C PRO A 192 8.99 3.82 1.07
N GLY A 193 9.65 2.96 1.85
CA GLY A 193 10.94 3.13 2.48
C GLY A 193 11.45 1.78 3.00
N ASP A 194 12.73 1.68 3.32
CA ASP A 194 13.34 0.46 3.87
C ASP A 194 13.12 0.32 5.38
N TYR A 195 11.85 0.17 5.78
CA TYR A 195 11.44 -0.05 7.17
C TYR A 195 10.45 -1.19 7.30
N ASP A 196 10.42 -1.80 8.49
CA ASP A 196 9.55 -2.91 8.83
C ASP A 196 9.12 -2.81 10.30
N ALA A 197 7.90 -3.23 10.63
CA ALA A 197 7.40 -3.23 12.02
C ALA A 197 8.16 -4.22 12.93
N SER A 198 8.83 -5.22 12.36
CA SER A 198 9.77 -6.08 13.08
C SER A 198 11.01 -5.34 13.58
N ASN A 199 11.33 -4.19 12.99
CA ASN A 199 12.43 -3.32 13.42
C ASN A 199 11.98 -2.26 14.45
N GLY A 200 10.74 -2.32 14.95
CA GLY A 200 10.20 -1.45 15.99
C GLY A 200 8.93 -0.73 15.57
N ASN A 201 8.82 0.57 15.87
CA ASN A 201 7.69 1.41 15.43
C ASN A 201 8.19 2.38 14.35
N PRO A 202 8.19 2.00 13.06
CA PRO A 202 8.64 2.86 11.98
C PRO A 202 7.91 4.20 11.98
N THR A 203 8.67 5.26 11.72
CA THR A 203 8.20 6.62 11.55
C THR A 203 8.65 7.17 10.20
N TYR A 204 8.17 8.36 9.85
CA TYR A 204 8.64 9.05 8.64
C TYR A 204 10.17 9.21 8.58
N LYS A 205 10.87 9.25 9.73
CA LYS A 205 12.34 9.35 9.74
C LYS A 205 12.99 8.14 9.10
N ASP A 206 12.38 6.97 9.26
CA ASP A 206 12.90 5.66 8.84
C ASP A 206 12.62 5.35 7.37
N ALA A 207 11.83 6.19 6.68
CA ALA A 207 11.68 6.12 5.23
C ALA A 207 12.96 6.61 4.54
N THR A 208 13.86 5.69 4.23
CA THR A 208 15.06 5.91 3.42
C THR A 208 14.87 5.42 2.00
#